data_AF-A0A8J4BAH7-F1
#
_entry.id   AF-A0A8J4BAH7-F1
#
_cell.length_a   1.000
_cell.length_b   1.000
_cell.length_c   1.000
_cell.angle_alpha   90.00
_cell.angle_beta   90.00
_cell.angle_gamma   90.00
#
_symmetry.space_group_name_H-M   'P 1'
#
loop_
_entity.id
_entity.type
_entity.pdbx_description
1 polymer ?
#
loop_
_entity_poly.entity_id
_entity_poly.type
_entity_poly.pdbx_seq_one_letter_code
_entity_poly.pdbx_strand_id
1 'polypeptide(L)'
;MLRPKYDTMPPHFQRSCNYHLGIHPLHPPLLLMQQLRQAARANGGVLSIEPYTAAEEAARTEEVSLLLAHCDIFSPNEAEAESIVGPGRPVELAQRLLTLSPPGGADLIVVRCGPDGVLVARRRTSREPQQGQKPQLELWAGAPWHKDELTAVKAGGLEEEEEIEVVEAYRVPAVADTAVVDVTGCGNAFCGGFLAALYYGSGGGGLGGKDGATSGQAGPTRVSGSASGVESSISRTELDSGSAWDANGKQNPPPTWFQTGDLRLAGAWGCVAASFMAEERGVPMTRVADFQDRASARLKTLLPRVGRVKLHMAVRDATCHVAAMPLGRRCLRMYGILKQPSRSVIFQPSV
;
A
#
# COMPACT_ATOMS: atom_id res chain seq x y z
N MET A 1 6.53 -25.18 3.28
CA MET A 1 7.35 -23.99 3.04
C MET A 1 7.68 -23.35 4.37
N LEU A 2 8.97 -23.10 4.67
CA LEU A 2 9.37 -22.37 5.87
C LEU A 2 8.88 -20.93 5.74
N ARG A 3 7.97 -20.49 6.62
CA ARG A 3 7.58 -19.08 6.70
C ARG A 3 8.71 -18.35 7.44
N PRO A 4 9.47 -17.45 6.79
CA PRO A 4 10.57 -16.76 7.45
C PRO A 4 10.03 -15.94 8.62
N LYS A 5 10.77 -15.90 9.73
CA LYS A 5 10.46 -15.02 10.85
C LYS A 5 11.23 -13.72 10.71
N TYR A 6 10.63 -12.60 11.08
CA TYR A 6 11.26 -11.28 10.96
C TYR A 6 12.62 -11.20 11.67
N ASP A 7 12.70 -11.71 12.89
CA ASP A 7 13.92 -11.74 13.72
C ASP A 7 15.06 -12.56 13.11
N THR A 8 14.74 -13.51 12.23
CA THR A 8 15.72 -14.33 11.49
C THR A 8 16.19 -13.69 10.18
N MET A 9 15.59 -12.59 9.74
CA MET A 9 16.02 -11.89 8.52
C MET A 9 17.40 -11.24 8.71
N PRO A 10 18.23 -11.11 7.66
CA PRO A 10 19.50 -10.42 7.79
C PRO A 10 19.32 -8.96 8.27
N PRO A 11 20.26 -8.40 9.04
CA PRO A 11 20.09 -7.06 9.63
C PRO A 11 19.82 -5.94 8.63
N HIS A 12 20.32 -6.05 7.39
CA HIS A 12 20.05 -5.06 6.35
C HIS A 12 18.58 -5.10 5.85
N PHE A 13 17.94 -6.28 5.85
CA PHE A 13 16.50 -6.38 5.57
C PHE A 13 15.68 -5.75 6.68
N GLN A 14 16.01 -6.03 7.95
CA GLN A 14 15.29 -5.46 9.11
C GLN A 14 15.35 -3.91 9.15
N ARG A 15 16.41 -3.31 8.62
CA ARG A 15 16.57 -1.85 8.50
C ARG A 15 15.91 -1.25 7.25
N SER A 16 15.23 -2.04 6.43
CA SER A 16 14.56 -1.51 5.25
C SER A 16 13.37 -0.64 5.65
N CYS A 17 13.19 0.47 4.94
CA CYS A 17 12.03 1.35 5.13
C CYS A 17 10.77 0.73 4.51
N ASN A 18 10.92 0.00 3.41
CA ASN A 18 9.80 -0.52 2.64
C ASN A 18 9.91 -2.04 2.49
N TYR A 19 8.77 -2.71 2.56
CA TYR A 19 8.67 -4.15 2.33
C TYR A 19 7.61 -4.42 1.28
N HIS A 20 7.84 -5.45 0.48
CA HIS A 20 6.86 -5.99 -0.45
C HIS A 20 6.81 -7.51 -0.26
N LEU A 21 5.60 -8.06 -0.13
CA LEU A 21 5.40 -9.47 0.16
C LEU A 21 4.23 -10.05 -0.65
N GLY A 22 4.53 -11.13 -1.36
CA GLY A 22 3.53 -12.00 -1.98
C GLY A 22 2.86 -12.91 -0.93
N ILE A 23 1.53 -13.03 -0.97
CA ILE A 23 0.77 -13.85 -0.03
C ILE A 23 -0.27 -14.75 -0.70
N HIS A 24 -0.71 -15.76 0.04
CA HIS A 24 -1.98 -16.42 -0.22
C HIS A 24 -3.12 -15.61 0.43
N PRO A 25 -4.20 -15.25 -0.28
CA PRO A 25 -5.24 -14.38 0.27
C PRO A 25 -6.01 -15.02 1.44
N LEU A 26 -6.21 -16.35 1.43
CA LEU A 26 -6.91 -17.07 2.52
C LEU A 26 -6.00 -17.52 3.67
N HIS A 27 -4.68 -17.51 3.46
CA HIS A 27 -3.72 -17.99 4.46
C HIS A 27 -2.58 -17.00 4.71
N PRO A 28 -2.88 -15.70 4.89
CA PRO A 28 -1.85 -14.68 5.03
C PRO A 28 -0.98 -14.94 6.26
N PRO A 29 0.34 -14.69 6.19
CA PRO A 29 1.22 -14.80 7.35
C PRO A 29 1.06 -13.56 8.24
N LEU A 30 -0.10 -13.41 8.90
CA LEU A 30 -0.51 -12.20 9.61
C LEU A 30 0.54 -11.68 10.61
N LEU A 31 1.17 -12.57 11.38
CA LEU A 31 2.22 -12.19 12.32
C LEU A 31 3.43 -11.55 11.61
N LEU A 32 3.86 -12.12 10.50
CA LEU A 32 4.97 -11.58 9.71
C LEU A 32 4.57 -10.24 9.08
N MET A 33 3.35 -10.14 8.53
CA MET A 33 2.83 -8.89 7.96
C MET A 33 2.81 -7.77 9.01
N GLN A 34 2.31 -8.07 10.21
CA GLN A 34 2.31 -7.12 11.32
C GLN A 34 3.73 -6.65 11.68
N GLN A 35 4.69 -7.58 11.79
CA GLN A 35 6.09 -7.27 12.11
C GLN A 35 6.75 -6.41 11.03
N LEU A 36 6.57 -6.77 9.75
CA LEU A 36 7.12 -6.02 8.62
C LEU A 36 6.51 -4.61 8.54
N ARG A 37 5.19 -4.49 8.72
CA ARG A 37 4.51 -3.19 8.71
C ARG A 37 4.99 -2.29 9.84
N GLN A 38 5.13 -2.84 11.05
CA GLN A 38 5.67 -2.12 12.20
C GLN A 38 7.10 -1.62 11.91
N ALA A 39 7.97 -2.50 11.41
CA ALA A 39 9.33 -2.13 11.05
C ALA A 39 9.36 -1.05 9.95
N ALA A 40 8.51 -1.19 8.93
CA ALA A 40 8.40 -0.22 7.84
C ALA A 40 8.06 1.17 8.38
N ARG A 41 7.01 1.26 9.20
CA ARG A 41 6.53 2.52 9.79
C ARG A 41 7.55 3.15 10.72
N ALA A 42 8.23 2.35 11.55
CA ALA A 42 9.32 2.83 12.40
C ALA A 42 10.48 3.44 11.57
N ASN A 43 10.69 2.94 10.35
CA ASN A 43 11.70 3.42 9.41
C ASN A 43 11.14 4.44 8.39
N GLY A 44 9.92 4.97 8.59
CA GLY A 44 9.32 5.97 7.70
C GLY A 44 8.93 5.45 6.31
N GLY A 45 8.65 4.16 6.17
CA GLY A 45 8.13 3.57 4.93
C GLY A 45 6.87 2.73 5.14
N VAL A 46 6.60 1.84 4.18
CA VAL A 46 5.31 1.13 4.06
C VAL A 46 5.46 -0.37 3.76
N LEU A 47 4.40 -1.14 4.04
CA LEU A 47 4.25 -2.52 3.59
C LEU A 47 3.28 -2.61 2.42
N SER A 48 3.78 -3.12 1.29
CA SER A 48 2.99 -3.50 0.13
C SER A 48 2.76 -5.00 0.09
N ILE A 49 1.52 -5.42 -0.17
CA ILE A 49 1.12 -6.81 -0.29
C ILE A 49 0.51 -7.04 -1.66
N GLU A 50 0.88 -8.15 -2.28
CA GLU A 50 0.18 -8.70 -3.44
C GLU A 50 -0.23 -10.17 -3.17
N PRO A 51 -1.43 -10.60 -3.55
CA PRO A 51 -1.71 -12.01 -3.72
C PRO A 51 -0.84 -12.58 -4.86
N TYR A 52 -0.40 -13.84 -4.73
CA TYR A 52 0.25 -14.57 -5.82
C TYR A 52 -0.69 -15.58 -6.51
N THR A 53 -1.91 -15.71 -6.01
CA THR A 53 -2.95 -16.62 -6.52
C THR A 53 -4.33 -16.10 -6.13
N ALA A 54 -5.34 -16.46 -6.92
CA ALA A 54 -6.73 -16.32 -6.54
C ALA A 54 -7.05 -17.21 -5.33
N ALA A 55 -8.01 -16.79 -4.52
CA ALA A 55 -8.57 -17.60 -3.45
C ALA A 55 -9.39 -18.76 -4.05
N GLU A 56 -9.23 -19.95 -3.49
CA GLU A 56 -9.97 -21.15 -3.92
C GLU A 56 -11.44 -21.11 -3.51
N GLU A 57 -11.75 -20.32 -2.47
CA GLU A 57 -13.09 -20.05 -1.98
C GLU A 57 -13.25 -18.56 -1.65
N ALA A 58 -14.50 -18.09 -1.64
CA ALA A 58 -14.79 -16.70 -1.34
C ALA A 58 -14.37 -16.36 0.11
N ALA A 59 -13.49 -15.38 0.26
CA ALA A 59 -13.06 -14.90 1.57
C ALA A 59 -14.23 -14.25 2.31
N ARG A 60 -14.33 -14.48 3.63
CA ARG A 60 -15.32 -13.78 4.45
C ARG A 60 -14.91 -12.33 4.64
N THR A 61 -15.89 -11.44 4.75
CA THR A 61 -15.70 -10.00 4.96
C THR A 61 -14.70 -9.70 6.08
N GLU A 62 -14.77 -10.43 7.20
CA GLU A 62 -13.88 -10.27 8.35
C GLU A 62 -12.44 -10.67 8.05
N GLU A 63 -12.24 -11.70 7.22
CA GLU A 63 -10.92 -12.17 6.80
C GLU A 63 -10.26 -11.17 5.86
N VAL A 64 -11.04 -10.60 4.93
CA VAL A 64 -10.57 -9.52 4.04
C VAL A 64 -10.21 -8.29 4.84
N SER A 65 -11.08 -7.88 5.78
CA SER A 65 -10.81 -6.72 6.63
C SER A 65 -9.56 -6.92 7.49
N LEU A 66 -9.38 -8.11 8.07
CA LEU A 66 -8.20 -8.47 8.84
C LEU A 66 -6.92 -8.46 7.99
N LEU A 67 -6.97 -9.01 6.77
CA LEU A 67 -5.86 -8.96 5.82
C LEU A 67 -5.45 -7.51 5.52
N LEU A 68 -6.43 -6.66 5.17
CA LEU A 68 -6.20 -5.27 4.82
C LEU A 68 -5.74 -4.43 6.02
N ALA A 69 -6.09 -4.80 7.25
CA ALA A 69 -5.60 -4.17 8.47
C ALA A 69 -4.08 -4.29 8.66
N HIS A 70 -3.40 -5.18 7.93
CA HIS A 70 -1.99 -5.49 8.10
C HIS A 70 -1.11 -5.10 6.91
N CYS A 71 -1.56 -4.19 6.03
CA CYS A 71 -0.74 -3.61 4.98
C CYS A 71 -1.13 -2.16 4.70
N ASP A 72 -0.27 -1.41 4.01
CA ASP A 72 -0.55 -0.03 3.60
C ASP A 72 -0.99 0.03 2.12
N ILE A 73 -0.45 -0.89 1.30
CA ILE A 73 -0.77 -1.05 -0.12
C ILE A 73 -1.21 -2.49 -0.38
N PHE A 74 -2.37 -2.67 -1.01
CA PHE A 74 -2.84 -3.98 -1.45
C PHE A 74 -2.99 -3.99 -2.98
N SER A 75 -2.29 -4.91 -3.65
CA SER A 75 -2.07 -4.88 -5.10
C SER A 75 -2.50 -6.17 -5.83
N PRO A 76 -3.77 -6.58 -5.77
CA PRO A 76 -4.26 -7.75 -6.51
C PRO A 76 -4.31 -7.51 -8.02
N ASN A 77 -4.32 -8.57 -8.82
CA ASN A 77 -4.89 -8.52 -10.17
C ASN A 77 -6.43 -8.68 -10.14
N GLU A 78 -7.09 -8.55 -11.29
CA GLU A 78 -8.56 -8.67 -11.37
C GLU A 78 -9.08 -10.01 -10.83
N ALA A 79 -8.52 -11.13 -11.27
CA ALA A 79 -8.97 -12.47 -10.84
C ALA A 79 -8.75 -12.69 -9.33
N GLU A 80 -7.62 -12.23 -8.80
CA GLU A 80 -7.31 -12.24 -7.37
C GLU A 80 -8.34 -11.41 -6.58
N ALA A 81 -8.60 -10.18 -7.02
CA ALA A 81 -9.57 -9.31 -6.35
C ALA A 81 -10.99 -9.88 -6.43
N GLU A 82 -11.42 -10.37 -7.58
CA GLU A 82 -12.73 -11.01 -7.75
C GLU A 82 -12.91 -12.22 -6.83
N SER A 83 -11.86 -13.04 -6.67
CA SER A 83 -11.91 -14.19 -5.75
C SER A 83 -12.06 -13.78 -4.27
N ILE A 84 -11.65 -12.56 -3.91
CA ILE A 84 -11.67 -12.06 -2.53
C ILE A 84 -12.95 -11.28 -2.22
N VAL A 85 -13.40 -10.40 -3.14
CA VAL A 85 -14.54 -9.48 -2.90
C VAL A 85 -15.72 -9.68 -3.86
N GLY A 86 -15.74 -10.82 -4.55
CA GLY A 86 -16.76 -11.19 -5.54
C GLY A 86 -16.56 -10.50 -6.90
N PRO A 87 -17.30 -10.93 -7.94
CA PRO A 87 -17.15 -10.43 -9.30
C PRO A 87 -17.45 -8.93 -9.40
N GLY A 88 -16.76 -8.25 -10.30
CA GLY A 88 -16.97 -6.83 -10.52
C GLY A 88 -15.91 -6.21 -11.43
N ARG A 89 -16.21 -5.00 -11.91
CA ARG A 89 -15.23 -4.23 -12.68
C ARG A 89 -14.10 -3.75 -11.76
N PRO A 90 -12.88 -3.44 -12.26
CA PRO A 90 -11.77 -2.97 -11.43
C PRO A 90 -12.12 -1.84 -10.44
N VAL A 91 -12.98 -0.91 -10.87
CA VAL A 91 -13.47 0.21 -10.06
C VAL A 91 -14.29 -0.29 -8.86
N GLU A 92 -15.19 -1.24 -9.10
CA GLU A 92 -16.03 -1.86 -8.06
C GLU A 92 -15.18 -2.71 -7.11
N LEU A 93 -14.20 -3.46 -7.64
CA LEU A 93 -13.27 -4.27 -6.85
C LEU A 93 -12.44 -3.39 -5.91
N ALA A 94 -11.83 -2.32 -6.43
CA ALA A 94 -11.07 -1.37 -5.63
C ALA A 94 -11.94 -0.68 -4.58
N GLN A 95 -13.17 -0.30 -4.94
CA GLN A 95 -14.13 0.30 -4.02
C GLN A 95 -14.46 -0.65 -2.86
N ARG A 96 -14.79 -1.91 -3.14
CA ARG A 96 -15.10 -2.90 -2.09
C ARG A 96 -13.89 -3.13 -1.18
N LEU A 97 -12.70 -3.30 -1.74
CA LEU A 97 -11.46 -3.45 -0.95
C LEU A 97 -11.21 -2.22 -0.05
N LEU A 98 -11.33 -1.00 -0.58
CA LEU A 98 -11.25 0.21 0.23
C LEU A 98 -12.32 0.24 1.33
N THR A 99 -13.57 -0.09 1.00
CA THR A 99 -14.69 -0.14 1.95
C THR A 99 -14.51 -1.21 3.04
N LEU A 100 -13.77 -2.30 2.77
CA LEU A 100 -13.47 -3.33 3.76
C LEU A 100 -12.21 -3.06 4.59
N SER A 101 -11.30 -2.23 4.06
CA SER A 101 -10.07 -1.83 4.75
C SER A 101 -10.38 -0.98 5.99
N PRO A 102 -10.05 -1.41 7.22
CA PRO A 102 -10.35 -0.63 8.41
C PRO A 102 -9.50 0.67 8.46
N PRO A 103 -9.88 1.67 9.28
CA PRO A 103 -9.05 2.85 9.47
C PRO A 103 -7.61 2.47 9.86
N GLY A 104 -6.63 3.05 9.17
CA GLY A 104 -5.23 2.72 9.36
C GLY A 104 -4.81 1.37 8.77
N GLY A 105 -5.66 0.70 7.98
CA GLY A 105 -5.33 -0.45 7.14
C GLY A 105 -4.71 -0.04 5.79
N ALA A 106 -5.03 -0.78 4.73
CA ALA A 106 -4.64 -0.44 3.38
C ALA A 106 -5.39 0.81 2.90
N ASP A 107 -4.66 1.89 2.68
CA ASP A 107 -5.19 3.16 2.17
C ASP A 107 -5.02 3.29 0.65
N LEU A 108 -4.20 2.41 0.05
CA LEU A 108 -3.92 2.36 -1.38
C LEU A 108 -4.22 0.98 -1.95
N ILE A 109 -5.20 0.92 -2.85
CA ILE A 109 -5.57 -0.29 -3.58
C ILE A 109 -5.11 -0.16 -5.03
N VAL A 110 -4.47 -1.21 -5.55
CA VAL A 110 -3.95 -1.27 -6.91
C VAL A 110 -4.47 -2.53 -7.60
N VAL A 111 -5.46 -2.38 -8.47
CA VAL A 111 -6.03 -3.51 -9.23
C VAL A 111 -5.34 -3.59 -10.59
N ARG A 112 -4.51 -4.63 -10.78
CA ARG A 112 -3.78 -4.89 -12.03
C ARG A 112 -4.70 -5.57 -13.04
N CYS A 113 -4.85 -4.97 -14.21
CA CYS A 113 -5.85 -5.35 -15.21
C CYS A 113 -5.24 -5.90 -16.52
N GLY A 114 -4.07 -6.53 -16.44
CA GLY A 114 -3.36 -7.08 -17.60
C GLY A 114 -3.24 -6.08 -18.77
N PRO A 115 -3.80 -6.38 -19.96
CA PRO A 115 -3.72 -5.52 -21.13
C PRO A 115 -4.47 -4.18 -20.98
N ASP A 116 -5.41 -4.07 -20.04
CA ASP A 116 -6.11 -2.81 -19.74
C ASP A 116 -5.31 -1.89 -18.81
N GLY A 117 -4.15 -2.35 -18.34
CA GLY A 117 -3.23 -1.61 -17.48
C GLY A 117 -3.54 -1.78 -16.00
N VAL A 118 -3.80 -0.69 -15.28
CA VAL A 118 -4.04 -0.70 -13.84
C VAL A 118 -5.06 0.35 -13.40
N LEU A 119 -5.82 0.03 -12.35
CA LEU A 119 -6.54 1.01 -11.56
C LEU A 119 -5.82 1.22 -10.22
N VAL A 120 -5.47 2.47 -9.91
CA VAL A 120 -4.85 2.86 -8.65
C VAL A 120 -5.83 3.76 -7.89
N ALA A 121 -6.13 3.45 -6.63
CA ALA A 121 -7.09 4.18 -5.81
C ALA A 121 -6.55 4.40 -4.39
N ARG A 122 -6.51 5.66 -3.95
CA ARG A 122 -6.09 6.07 -2.61
C ARG A 122 -7.25 6.75 -1.87
N ARG A 123 -7.46 6.32 -0.64
CA ARG A 123 -8.30 6.99 0.36
C ARG A 123 -7.65 8.30 0.81
N ARG A 124 -8.34 9.44 0.70
CA ARG A 124 -7.93 10.70 1.35
C ARG A 124 -8.88 11.02 2.50
N THR A 125 -8.31 11.29 3.66
CA THR A 125 -9.04 11.89 4.77
C THR A 125 -9.27 13.37 4.48
N SER A 126 -10.48 13.85 4.72
CA SER A 126 -10.97 15.20 4.45
C SER A 126 -10.23 16.33 5.18
N ARG A 127 -9.33 15.97 6.12
CA ARG A 127 -8.59 16.91 6.98
C ARG A 127 -7.34 17.52 6.37
N GLU A 128 -6.96 17.16 5.14
CA GLU A 128 -5.77 17.73 4.51
C GLU A 128 -6.12 19.03 3.76
N PRO A 129 -5.63 20.21 4.19
CA PRO A 129 -5.84 21.44 3.45
C PRO A 129 -5.19 21.30 2.07
N GLN A 130 -5.98 21.42 1.00
CA GLN A 130 -5.45 21.45 -0.36
C GLN A 130 -4.39 22.54 -0.45
N GLN A 131 -3.14 22.14 -0.71
CA GLN A 131 -2.01 23.05 -0.84
C GLN A 131 -2.27 23.99 -2.03
N GLY A 132 -2.80 25.19 -1.74
CA GLY A 132 -3.17 26.20 -2.74
C GLY A 132 -4.57 26.83 -2.56
N GLN A 133 -5.47 26.24 -1.78
CA GLN A 133 -6.73 26.91 -1.41
C GLN A 133 -6.50 27.75 -0.15
N LYS A 134 -6.32 29.06 -0.33
CA LYS A 134 -6.55 29.99 0.79
C LYS A 134 -7.98 29.76 1.28
N PRO A 135 -8.22 29.58 2.58
CA PRO A 135 -9.59 29.55 3.09
C PRO A 135 -10.21 30.88 2.69
N GLN A 136 -11.25 30.83 1.85
CA GLN A 136 -12.05 31.98 1.51
C GLN A 136 -12.95 32.26 2.71
N LEU A 137 -12.36 32.73 3.81
CA LEU A 137 -13.05 33.59 4.75
C LEU A 137 -13.22 34.92 4.03
N GLU A 138 -14.25 34.98 3.18
CA GLU A 138 -14.81 36.27 2.82
C GLU A 138 -15.23 36.95 4.11
N LEU A 139 -14.57 38.08 4.37
CA LEU A 139 -15.03 39.08 5.31
C LEU A 139 -16.50 39.38 5.02
N TRP A 140 -17.41 38.85 5.84
CA TRP A 140 -18.69 39.52 6.10
C TRP A 140 -18.44 40.65 7.10
N ALA A 141 -17.66 41.64 6.67
CA ALA A 141 -17.58 42.94 7.32
C ALA A 141 -18.56 43.87 6.60
N GLY A 142 -19.85 43.78 6.95
CA GLY A 142 -20.84 44.69 6.36
C GLY A 142 -22.30 44.31 6.49
N ALA A 143 -22.80 43.99 7.69
CA ALA A 143 -24.23 44.07 7.97
C ALA A 143 -24.45 44.63 9.39
N PRO A 144 -25.03 45.84 9.54
CA PRO A 144 -25.63 46.27 10.80
C PRO A 144 -26.99 45.56 11.00
N TRP A 145 -27.62 45.71 12.17
CA TRP A 145 -28.92 45.14 12.58
C TRP A 145 -28.84 43.64 12.98
N HIS A 146 -29.25 43.14 14.15
CA HIS A 146 -29.97 43.66 15.31
C HIS A 146 -29.48 42.85 16.53
N LYS A 147 -29.13 43.53 17.63
CA LYS A 147 -29.06 42.90 18.97
C LYS A 147 -30.49 42.86 19.50
N ASP A 148 -30.84 41.75 20.14
CA ASP A 148 -32.12 41.46 20.84
C ASP A 148 -32.98 40.40 20.14
N GLU A 149 -32.51 39.15 20.15
CA GLU A 149 -33.36 37.95 20.17
C GLU A 149 -32.51 36.74 20.60
N LEU A 150 -32.10 36.73 21.88
CA LEU A 150 -31.55 35.56 22.55
C LEU A 150 -32.70 34.86 23.29
N THR A 151 -33.50 34.10 22.55
CA THR A 151 -34.43 33.12 23.12
C THR A 151 -34.38 31.83 22.34
N ALA A 152 -33.86 30.79 23.03
CA ALA A 152 -34.16 29.38 22.81
C ALA A 152 -34.05 28.85 21.37
N VAL A 153 -32.82 28.71 20.87
CA VAL A 153 -32.52 27.65 19.90
C VAL A 153 -32.07 26.42 20.67
N LYS A 154 -32.85 25.37 20.45
CA LYS A 154 -32.73 24.01 20.97
C LYS A 154 -31.27 23.52 21.01
N ALA A 155 -31.01 22.62 21.95
CA ALA A 155 -29.97 21.60 21.83
C ALA A 155 -30.10 20.91 20.47
N GLY A 156 -29.45 21.50 19.47
CA GLY A 156 -29.34 20.98 18.12
C GLY A 156 -28.48 19.76 18.20
N GLY A 157 -28.98 18.67 17.62
CA GLY A 157 -28.18 17.49 17.36
C GLY A 157 -26.84 17.92 16.78
N LEU A 158 -25.79 17.26 17.26
CA LEU A 158 -24.57 17.16 16.48
C LEU A 158 -25.02 16.55 15.15
N GLU A 159 -25.25 17.38 14.14
CA GLU A 159 -25.20 16.92 12.76
C GLU A 159 -23.79 16.36 12.64
N GLU A 160 -23.69 15.04 12.75
CA GLU A 160 -22.50 14.30 12.37
C GLU A 160 -22.28 14.66 10.91
N GLU A 161 -21.45 15.67 10.66
CA GLU A 161 -21.00 16.01 9.32
C GLU A 161 -20.42 14.72 8.74
N GLU A 162 -21.17 14.11 7.83
CA GLU A 162 -20.76 12.95 7.06
C GLU A 162 -19.39 13.26 6.46
N GLU A 163 -18.32 12.72 7.08
CA GLU A 163 -16.96 12.95 6.65
C GLU A 163 -16.78 12.20 5.33
N ILE A 164 -17.06 12.87 4.21
CA ILE A 164 -16.93 12.30 2.87
C ILE A 164 -15.47 11.91 2.66
N GLU A 165 -15.19 10.62 2.74
CA GLU A 165 -13.87 10.07 2.46
C GLU A 165 -13.61 10.16 0.94
N VAL A 166 -12.94 11.22 0.52
CA VAL A 166 -12.65 11.47 -0.90
C VAL A 166 -11.61 10.46 -1.37
N VAL A 167 -11.95 9.69 -2.40
CA VAL A 167 -10.98 8.80 -3.05
C VAL A 167 -10.35 9.48 -4.25
N GLU A 168 -9.02 9.47 -4.29
CA GLU A 168 -8.25 9.79 -5.47
C GLU A 168 -8.00 8.51 -6.28
N ALA A 169 -8.46 8.45 -7.52
CA ALA A 169 -8.23 7.27 -8.36
C ALA A 169 -7.88 7.60 -9.81
N TYR A 170 -7.07 6.74 -10.40
CA TYR A 170 -6.58 6.83 -11.76
C TYR A 170 -6.61 5.48 -12.46
N ARG A 171 -7.01 5.51 -13.73
CA ARG A 171 -6.80 4.41 -14.67
C ARG A 171 -5.59 4.74 -15.52
N VAL A 172 -4.60 3.87 -15.49
CA VAL A 172 -3.40 3.95 -16.32
C VAL A 172 -3.48 2.80 -17.31
N PRO A 173 -3.53 3.06 -18.63
CA PRO A 173 -3.58 1.98 -19.61
C PRO A 173 -2.24 1.22 -19.66
N ALA A 174 -2.23 0.03 -20.25
CA ALA A 174 -0.97 -0.61 -20.61
C ALA A 174 -0.23 0.20 -21.69
N VAL A 175 1.08 -0.04 -21.82
CA VAL A 175 1.88 0.53 -22.91
C VAL A 175 1.42 -0.11 -24.24
N ALA A 176 0.85 0.68 -25.15
CA ALA A 176 0.13 0.17 -26.32
C ALA A 176 0.97 -0.69 -27.27
N ASP A 177 2.25 -0.34 -27.47
CA ASP A 177 3.13 -1.03 -28.44
C ASP A 177 3.99 -2.11 -27.78
N THR A 178 3.50 -2.72 -26.69
CA THR A 178 4.21 -3.81 -26.01
C THR A 178 4.11 -5.08 -26.85
N ALA A 179 5.25 -5.61 -27.28
CA ALA A 179 5.30 -6.88 -28.01
C ALA A 179 5.24 -8.07 -27.03
N VAL A 180 4.03 -8.47 -26.63
CA VAL A 180 3.84 -9.51 -25.59
C VAL A 180 4.37 -10.87 -26.05
N VAL A 181 5.37 -11.39 -25.32
CA VAL A 181 6.01 -12.70 -25.48
C VAL A 181 5.66 -13.62 -24.31
N ASP A 182 5.74 -13.13 -23.08
CA ASP A 182 5.49 -13.89 -21.85
C ASP A 182 4.95 -12.93 -20.77
N VAL A 183 3.87 -13.29 -20.10
CA VAL A 183 3.27 -12.44 -19.04
C VAL A 183 3.80 -12.77 -17.65
N THR A 184 4.62 -13.81 -17.53
CA THR A 184 5.18 -14.28 -16.26
C THR A 184 6.01 -13.19 -15.61
N GLY A 185 5.68 -12.83 -14.37
CA GLY A 185 6.42 -11.80 -13.62
C GLY A 185 6.04 -10.35 -13.96
N CYS A 186 5.15 -10.10 -14.92
CA CYS A 186 4.69 -8.74 -15.24
C CYS A 186 4.06 -8.04 -14.03
N GLY A 187 3.32 -8.78 -13.20
CA GLY A 187 2.77 -8.28 -11.94
C GLY A 187 3.84 -7.82 -10.96
N ASN A 188 4.90 -8.62 -10.79
CA ASN A 188 6.02 -8.30 -9.89
C ASN A 188 6.82 -7.09 -10.42
N ALA A 189 7.07 -7.05 -11.74
CA ALA A 189 7.73 -5.94 -12.40
C ALA A 189 6.91 -4.65 -12.25
N PHE A 190 5.58 -4.73 -12.40
CA PHE A 190 4.67 -3.64 -12.13
C PHE A 190 4.84 -3.13 -10.69
N CYS A 191 4.77 -4.01 -9.69
CA CYS A 191 4.88 -3.63 -8.27
C CYS A 191 6.23 -2.96 -7.97
N GLY A 192 7.33 -3.48 -8.53
CA GLY A 192 8.66 -2.86 -8.41
C GLY A 192 8.72 -1.44 -8.99
N GLY A 193 8.25 -1.25 -10.24
CA GLY A 193 8.22 0.06 -10.90
C GLY A 193 7.30 1.06 -10.20
N PHE A 194 6.13 0.59 -9.75
CA PHE A 194 5.15 1.38 -9.01
C PHE A 194 5.72 1.89 -7.68
N LEU A 195 6.27 0.99 -6.85
CA LEU A 195 6.80 1.34 -5.54
C LEU A 195 8.02 2.26 -5.64
N ALA A 196 8.92 2.00 -6.60
CA ALA A 196 10.05 2.87 -6.85
C ALA A 196 9.58 4.29 -7.19
N ALA A 197 8.67 4.45 -8.14
CA ALA A 197 8.16 5.75 -8.54
C ALA A 197 7.37 6.45 -7.43
N LEU A 198 6.58 5.71 -6.65
CA LEU A 198 5.85 6.25 -5.51
C LEU A 198 6.80 6.81 -4.44
N TYR A 199 7.92 6.12 -4.21
CA TYR A 199 8.96 6.54 -3.26
C TYR A 199 9.80 7.73 -3.77
N TYR A 200 10.16 7.75 -5.06
CA TYR A 200 10.96 8.84 -5.62
C TYR A 200 10.13 10.11 -5.89
N GLY A 201 8.86 9.96 -6.27
CA GLY A 201 7.97 11.06 -6.62
C GLY A 201 7.66 12.00 -5.46
N SER A 202 7.88 11.58 -4.22
CA SER A 202 7.71 12.41 -3.03
C SER A 202 8.90 13.29 -2.67
N GLY A 203 10.06 13.05 -3.28
CA GLY A 203 11.26 13.88 -3.11
C GLY A 203 11.21 15.20 -3.91
N GLY A 204 10.12 15.46 -4.64
CA GLY A 204 9.96 16.55 -5.60
C GLY A 204 9.74 17.95 -5.01
N GLY A 205 10.45 18.30 -3.95
CA GLY A 205 10.82 19.69 -3.67
C GLY A 205 12.14 20.00 -4.38
N GLY A 206 12.09 20.27 -5.69
CA GLY A 206 13.22 20.86 -6.41
C GLY A 206 13.94 19.96 -7.42
N LEU A 207 13.30 19.70 -8.56
CA LEU A 207 14.00 19.52 -9.84
C LEU A 207 13.34 20.43 -10.88
N GLY A 208 13.52 21.74 -10.71
CA GLY A 208 12.98 22.73 -11.65
C GLY A 208 13.11 24.18 -11.18
N GLY A 209 14.31 24.75 -11.21
CA GLY A 209 14.54 26.17 -10.92
C GLY A 209 15.98 26.62 -11.24
N LYS A 210 16.24 26.86 -12.54
CA LYS A 210 17.23 27.73 -13.20
C LYS A 210 18.42 28.27 -12.38
N ASP A 211 19.65 28.00 -12.84
CA ASP A 211 20.55 29.04 -13.36
C ASP A 211 21.76 28.46 -14.12
N GLY A 212 22.29 29.28 -15.03
CA GLY A 212 23.06 28.91 -16.20
C GLY A 212 24.50 28.45 -16.00
N ALA A 213 25.09 28.16 -17.17
CA ALA A 213 26.46 27.73 -17.42
C ALA A 213 27.52 28.30 -16.47
N THR A 214 28.37 27.42 -15.94
CA THR A 214 29.83 27.57 -16.03
C THR A 214 30.48 26.21 -15.88
N SER A 215 31.42 25.95 -16.78
CA SER A 215 32.38 24.86 -16.80
C SER A 215 33.12 24.69 -15.46
N GLY A 216 33.20 23.46 -14.97
CA GLY A 216 34.07 23.09 -13.86
C GLY A 216 34.06 21.59 -13.60
N GLN A 217 35.15 20.91 -13.98
CA GLN A 217 35.43 19.53 -13.62
C GLN A 217 35.37 19.33 -12.10
N ALA A 218 34.63 18.31 -11.64
CA ALA A 218 34.97 17.54 -10.44
C ALA A 218 34.17 16.23 -10.45
N GLY A 219 34.83 15.15 -10.89
CA GLY A 219 34.32 13.79 -10.68
C GLY A 219 34.46 13.38 -9.21
N PRO A 220 33.66 12.43 -8.70
CA PRO A 220 33.86 11.91 -7.35
C PRO A 220 35.17 11.11 -7.31
N THR A 221 36.11 11.61 -6.51
CA THR A 221 37.35 10.94 -6.13
C THR A 221 37.05 9.57 -5.53
N ARG A 222 37.58 8.51 -6.17
CA ARG A 222 37.73 7.19 -5.57
C ARG A 222 38.60 7.32 -4.32
N VAL A 223 38.03 7.03 -3.15
CA VAL A 223 38.82 6.74 -1.95
C VAL A 223 39.21 5.27 -2.00
N SER A 224 40.42 5.00 -2.46
CA SER A 224 41.13 3.76 -2.19
C SER A 224 41.72 3.86 -0.77
N GLY A 225 41.05 3.25 0.20
CA GLY A 225 41.53 3.15 1.58
C GLY A 225 41.86 1.70 1.92
N SER A 226 43.15 1.42 2.09
CA SER A 226 43.73 0.16 2.55
C SER A 226 43.26 -0.20 3.96
N ALA A 227 43.14 -1.50 4.21
CA ALA A 227 42.84 -2.09 5.50
C ALA A 227 43.93 -1.76 6.54
N SER A 228 43.53 -1.06 7.60
CA SER A 228 44.18 -1.12 8.91
C SER A 228 43.16 -0.73 9.97
N GLY A 229 42.91 -1.63 10.91
CA GLY A 229 41.83 -1.54 11.89
C GLY A 229 41.96 -0.37 12.85
N VAL A 230 40.82 0.25 13.11
CA VAL A 230 40.48 0.90 14.37
C VAL A 230 39.00 0.58 14.61
N GLU A 231 38.73 -0.31 15.56
CA GLU A 231 37.38 -0.53 16.09
C GLU A 231 36.92 0.76 16.75
N SER A 232 36.04 1.52 16.09
CA SER A 232 35.24 2.53 16.76
C SER A 232 34.02 1.86 17.36
N SER A 233 34.10 1.63 18.67
CA SER A 233 32.99 1.21 19.52
C SER A 233 31.87 2.25 19.46
N ILE A 234 30.91 2.05 18.57
CA ILE A 234 29.60 2.69 18.68
C ILE A 234 28.88 1.99 19.84
N SER A 235 28.71 2.72 20.93
CA SER A 235 28.01 2.27 22.13
C SER A 235 26.62 1.77 21.77
N ARG A 236 26.40 0.49 22.10
CA ARG A 236 25.22 -0.33 21.79
C ARG A 236 24.06 -0.07 22.75
N THR A 237 23.83 1.19 23.11
CA THR A 237 22.74 1.61 24.00
C THR A 237 21.57 2.08 23.14
N GLU A 238 20.45 1.35 23.26
CA GLU A 238 19.10 1.76 22.89
C GLU A 238 18.77 1.78 21.39
N LEU A 239 18.94 0.63 20.73
CA LEU A 239 17.87 0.16 19.83
C LEU A 239 16.78 -0.42 20.73
N ASP A 240 16.08 0.46 21.44
CA ASP A 240 14.85 0.11 22.12
C ASP A 240 13.90 -0.45 21.05
N SER A 241 13.34 -1.62 21.31
CA SER A 241 12.42 -2.29 20.42
C SER A 241 11.17 -1.45 20.27
N GLY A 242 11.22 -0.46 19.38
CA GLY A 242 10.19 0.53 19.15
C GLY A 242 8.86 -0.15 18.91
N SER A 243 8.02 -0.14 19.94
CA SER A 243 6.63 -0.52 19.86
C SER A 243 5.98 0.27 18.72
N ALA A 244 5.34 -0.41 17.76
CA ALA A 244 4.53 0.20 16.69
C ALA A 244 3.38 1.06 17.24
N TRP A 245 3.12 0.88 18.52
CA TRP A 245 2.20 1.65 19.29
C TRP A 245 2.98 2.72 20.03
N ASP A 246 2.53 3.96 19.94
CA ASP A 246 2.96 4.98 20.90
C ASP A 246 2.75 4.46 22.33
N ALA A 247 3.28 5.17 23.33
CA ALA A 247 3.11 4.79 24.73
C ALA A 247 1.64 4.58 25.16
N ASN A 248 0.67 4.98 24.32
CA ASN A 248 -0.77 4.89 24.54
C ASN A 248 -1.45 3.76 23.75
N GLY A 249 -0.73 2.90 23.03
CA GLY A 249 -1.40 1.87 22.25
C GLY A 249 -2.00 2.41 20.95
N LYS A 250 -1.42 3.43 20.29
CA LYS A 250 -1.83 3.91 18.95
C LYS A 250 -0.79 3.61 17.88
N GLN A 251 -1.24 3.01 16.77
CA GLN A 251 -0.36 2.71 15.63
C GLN A 251 0.27 3.98 15.07
N ASN A 252 1.56 3.92 14.73
CA ASN A 252 2.23 4.99 13.99
C ASN A 252 1.51 5.24 12.66
N PRO A 253 1.24 6.50 12.26
CA PRO A 253 0.65 6.80 10.96
C PRO A 253 1.60 6.42 9.81
N PRO A 254 1.09 6.21 8.58
CA PRO A 254 1.94 6.07 7.41
C PRO A 254 2.76 7.37 7.18
N PRO A 255 3.91 7.28 6.48
CA PRO A 255 4.74 8.45 6.23
C PRO A 255 4.03 9.45 5.30
N THR A 256 4.28 10.74 5.46
CA THR A 256 3.61 11.81 4.69
C THR A 256 3.81 11.68 3.19
N TRP A 257 4.99 11.21 2.75
CA TRP A 257 5.27 10.97 1.33
C TRP A 257 4.32 9.96 0.69
N PHE A 258 3.86 8.98 1.46
CA PHE A 258 2.92 7.98 0.98
C PHE A 258 1.53 8.57 0.72
N GLN A 259 1.16 9.62 1.46
CA GLN A 259 -0.11 10.33 1.32
C GLN A 259 -0.09 11.31 0.13
N THR A 260 1.07 11.93 -0.14
CA THR A 260 1.23 12.98 -1.16
C THR A 260 1.82 12.50 -2.49
N GLY A 261 2.36 11.27 -2.54
CA GLY A 261 3.00 10.75 -3.75
C GLY A 261 2.06 10.70 -4.96
N ASP A 262 2.59 11.02 -6.14
CA ASP A 262 1.85 11.07 -7.41
C ASP A 262 1.48 9.66 -7.91
N LEU A 263 0.20 9.30 -7.71
CA LEU A 263 -0.35 8.00 -8.13
C LEU A 263 -0.40 7.83 -9.65
N ARG A 264 -0.51 8.92 -10.41
CA ARG A 264 -0.52 8.86 -11.89
C ARG A 264 0.85 8.44 -12.38
N LEU A 265 1.88 9.10 -11.85
CA LEU A 265 3.27 8.80 -12.18
C LEU A 265 3.66 7.40 -11.70
N ALA A 266 3.28 7.02 -10.47
CA ALA A 266 3.57 5.69 -9.94
C ALA A 266 2.92 4.58 -10.77
N GLY A 267 1.61 4.71 -11.08
CA GLY A 267 0.90 3.76 -11.94
C GLY A 267 1.51 3.65 -13.33
N ALA A 268 1.89 4.78 -13.94
CA ALA A 268 2.53 4.81 -15.25
C ALA A 268 3.90 4.10 -15.26
N TRP A 269 4.75 4.34 -14.26
CA TRP A 269 6.02 3.63 -14.13
C TRP A 269 5.85 2.13 -13.88
N GLY A 270 4.84 1.72 -13.11
CA GLY A 270 4.48 0.32 -12.98
C GLY A 270 4.14 -0.33 -14.32
N CYS A 271 3.27 0.31 -15.13
CA CYS A 271 2.94 -0.17 -16.47
C CYS A 271 4.14 -0.20 -17.42
N VAL A 272 5.04 0.78 -17.34
CA VAL A 272 6.30 0.79 -18.11
C VAL A 272 7.19 -0.38 -17.70
N ALA A 273 7.39 -0.64 -16.42
CA ALA A 273 8.20 -1.77 -15.96
C ALA A 273 7.60 -3.12 -16.42
N ALA A 274 6.29 -3.29 -16.28
CA ALA A 274 5.59 -4.49 -16.75
C ALA A 274 5.75 -4.70 -18.27
N SER A 275 5.75 -3.63 -19.06
CA SER A 275 5.91 -3.73 -20.52
C SER A 275 7.26 -4.31 -20.95
N PHE A 276 8.34 -4.10 -20.18
CA PHE A 276 9.63 -4.71 -20.48
C PHE A 276 9.66 -6.19 -20.11
N MET A 277 9.08 -6.54 -18.96
CA MET A 277 8.92 -7.94 -18.55
C MET A 277 8.09 -8.71 -19.58
N ALA A 278 7.05 -8.09 -20.14
CA ALA A 278 6.18 -8.72 -21.12
C ALA A 278 6.86 -9.09 -22.45
N GLU A 279 7.98 -8.45 -22.80
CA GLU A 279 8.65 -8.58 -24.10
C GLU A 279 9.70 -9.68 -24.16
N GLU A 280 10.03 -10.28 -23.02
CA GLU A 280 11.06 -11.31 -22.90
C GLU A 280 10.47 -12.54 -22.18
N ARG A 281 10.98 -13.73 -22.50
CA ARG A 281 10.59 -14.95 -21.76
C ARG A 281 11.35 -14.99 -20.44
N GLY A 282 10.64 -15.07 -19.32
CA GLY A 282 11.25 -15.00 -17.99
C GLY A 282 11.81 -13.62 -17.65
N VAL A 283 12.78 -13.56 -16.73
CA VAL A 283 13.36 -12.29 -16.26
C VAL A 283 14.30 -11.71 -17.32
N PRO A 284 14.13 -10.43 -17.73
CA PRO A 284 15.03 -9.79 -18.66
C PRO A 284 16.48 -9.83 -18.21
N MET A 285 17.37 -10.26 -19.11
CA MET A 285 18.82 -10.32 -18.84
C MET A 285 19.53 -9.00 -19.19
N THR A 286 18.85 -8.14 -19.93
CA THR A 286 19.29 -6.78 -20.26
C THR A 286 19.46 -5.96 -18.98
N ARG A 287 20.55 -5.19 -18.88
CA ARG A 287 20.78 -4.37 -17.68
C ARG A 287 19.76 -3.25 -17.62
N VAL A 288 19.32 -2.91 -16.41
CA VAL A 288 18.35 -1.83 -16.17
C VAL A 288 18.79 -0.50 -16.80
N ALA A 289 20.09 -0.19 -16.79
CA ALA A 289 20.64 1.02 -17.39
C ALA A 289 20.36 1.11 -18.91
N ASP A 290 20.34 -0.03 -19.60
CA ASP A 290 20.14 -0.11 -21.04
C ASP A 290 18.66 0.10 -21.43
N PHE A 291 17.73 0.09 -20.46
CA PHE A 291 16.31 0.37 -20.68
C PHE A 291 15.91 1.84 -20.47
N GLN A 292 16.78 2.69 -19.93
CA GLN A 292 16.41 4.03 -19.43
C GLN A 292 15.76 4.93 -20.49
N ASP A 293 16.34 5.00 -21.69
CA ASP A 293 15.82 5.84 -22.77
C ASP A 293 14.45 5.33 -23.26
N ARG A 294 14.34 4.01 -23.46
CA ARG A 294 13.08 3.36 -23.85
C ARG A 294 12.00 3.55 -22.78
N ALA A 295 12.37 3.42 -21.51
CA ALA A 295 11.44 3.57 -20.39
C ALA A 295 10.92 5.00 -20.28
N SER A 296 11.82 5.99 -20.42
CA SER A 296 11.47 7.41 -20.48
C SER A 296 10.55 7.74 -21.65
N ALA A 297 10.84 7.17 -22.84
CA ALA A 297 9.99 7.34 -24.02
C ALA A 297 8.59 6.73 -23.81
N ARG A 298 8.50 5.51 -23.28
CA ARG A 298 7.20 4.86 -22.94
C ARG A 298 6.41 5.68 -21.93
N LEU A 299 7.06 6.15 -20.87
CA LEU A 299 6.42 7.00 -19.86
C LEU A 299 5.85 8.29 -20.46
N LYS A 300 6.65 8.99 -21.28
CA LYS A 300 6.24 10.23 -21.93
C LYS A 300 4.99 10.05 -22.80
N THR A 301 4.88 8.92 -23.50
CA THR A 301 3.70 8.58 -24.30
C THR A 301 2.52 8.13 -23.44
N LEU A 302 2.79 7.49 -22.29
CA LEU A 302 1.75 6.92 -21.43
C LEU A 302 1.07 7.96 -20.53
N LEU A 303 1.83 8.88 -19.93
CA LEU A 303 1.32 9.86 -18.96
C LEU A 303 0.11 10.68 -19.44
N PRO A 304 0.06 11.19 -20.68
CA PRO A 304 -1.11 11.91 -21.19
C PRO A 304 -2.39 11.06 -21.26
N ARG A 305 -2.26 9.74 -21.24
CA ARG A 305 -3.38 8.78 -21.33
C ARG A 305 -3.91 8.34 -19.97
N VAL A 306 -3.28 8.76 -18.88
CA VAL A 306 -3.74 8.46 -17.52
C VAL A 306 -5.01 9.25 -17.24
N GLY A 307 -6.12 8.54 -17.08
CA GLY A 307 -7.44 9.10 -16.82
C GLY A 307 -7.76 9.11 -15.33
N ARG A 308 -8.34 10.21 -14.84
CA ARG A 308 -8.91 10.25 -13.48
C ARG A 308 -10.22 9.45 -13.45
N VAL A 309 -10.43 8.70 -12.39
CA VAL A 309 -11.64 7.90 -12.15
C VAL A 309 -12.34 8.43 -10.91
N LYS A 310 -13.67 8.51 -10.95
CA LYS A 310 -14.48 8.81 -9.77
C LYS A 310 -14.84 7.49 -9.08
N LEU A 311 -14.57 7.40 -7.79
CA LEU A 311 -15.01 6.33 -6.92
C LEU A 311 -16.04 6.91 -5.96
N HIS A 312 -17.19 6.24 -5.85
CA HIS A 312 -18.26 6.65 -4.95
C HIS A 312 -18.17 5.80 -3.69
N MET A 313 -17.46 6.25 -2.67
CA MET A 313 -17.50 5.57 -1.38
C MET A 313 -18.77 5.95 -0.63
N ALA A 314 -19.48 4.93 -0.12
CA ALA A 314 -20.51 5.17 0.87
C ALA A 314 -19.83 5.66 2.15
N VAL A 315 -20.39 6.71 2.75
CA VAL A 315 -19.90 7.24 4.03
C VAL A 315 -20.01 6.10 5.05
N ARG A 316 -18.91 5.82 5.75
CA ARG A 316 -18.95 4.88 6.86
C ARG A 316 -19.69 5.55 8.00
N ASP A 317 -20.78 4.94 8.41
CA ASP A 317 -21.46 5.29 9.65
C ASP A 317 -20.45 5.11 10.79
N ALA A 318 -20.08 6.20 11.48
CA ALA A 318 -19.00 6.24 12.47
C ALA A 318 -19.26 5.32 13.68
N THR A 319 -20.48 4.82 13.79
CA THR A 319 -20.96 3.89 14.82
C THR A 319 -20.57 2.43 14.60
N CYS A 320 -20.04 2.07 13.42
CA CYS A 320 -19.57 0.70 13.16
C CYS A 320 -18.18 0.45 13.78
N HIS A 321 -18.08 0.57 15.10
CA HIS A 321 -16.99 0.00 15.86
C HIS A 321 -17.09 -1.52 15.73
N VAL A 322 -16.34 -2.09 14.79
CA VAL A 322 -15.94 -3.51 14.88
C VAL A 322 -15.29 -3.64 16.25
N ALA A 323 -16.00 -4.26 17.18
CA ALA A 323 -15.52 -4.49 18.52
C ALA A 323 -14.16 -5.19 18.37
N ALA A 324 -13.08 -4.46 18.64
CA ALA A 324 -11.75 -5.02 18.74
C ALA A 324 -11.84 -6.06 19.85
N MET A 325 -12.04 -7.33 19.47
CA MET A 325 -12.10 -8.40 20.44
C MET A 325 -10.77 -8.37 21.20
N PRO A 326 -10.79 -8.17 22.53
CA PRO A 326 -9.56 -8.23 23.28
C PRO A 326 -9.02 -9.65 23.09
N LEU A 327 -7.79 -9.76 22.58
CA LEU A 327 -7.02 -11.01 22.59
C LEU A 327 -6.71 -11.36 24.05
N GLY A 328 -7.75 -11.81 24.76
CA GLY A 328 -7.74 -12.18 26.15
C GLY A 328 -7.14 -13.57 26.30
N ARG A 329 -5.96 -13.62 26.93
CA ARG A 329 -5.36 -14.83 27.49
C ARG A 329 -6.38 -15.62 28.32
N ARG A 330 -6.57 -16.91 27.99
CA ARG A 330 -7.04 -18.08 28.80
C ARG A 330 -7.63 -19.09 27.80
N CYS A 331 -7.50 -20.42 27.87
CA CYS A 331 -7.07 -21.31 28.92
C CYS A 331 -6.72 -22.65 28.26
N LEU A 332 -5.55 -23.21 28.58
CA LEU A 332 -5.33 -24.66 28.53
C LEU A 332 -6.32 -25.29 29.52
N ARG A 333 -7.31 -26.05 29.03
CA ARG A 333 -7.98 -27.08 29.84
C ARG A 333 -8.22 -28.33 29.00
N MET A 334 -7.47 -29.35 29.40
CA MET A 334 -7.73 -30.77 29.22
C MET A 334 -9.23 -31.11 29.19
N TYR A 335 -9.63 -31.93 28.22
CA TYR A 335 -10.51 -33.05 28.51
C TYR A 335 -9.98 -34.30 27.81
N GLY A 336 -9.58 -35.26 28.63
CA GLY A 336 -9.32 -36.62 28.22
C GLY A 336 -10.62 -37.43 28.20
N ILE A 337 -10.60 -38.40 27.28
CA ILE A 337 -11.04 -39.79 27.47
C ILE A 337 -12.53 -39.99 27.81
N LEU A 338 -13.30 -40.39 26.79
CA LEU A 338 -14.21 -41.53 26.92
C LEU A 338 -14.07 -42.44 25.69
N LYS A 339 -13.91 -43.74 25.98
CA LYS A 339 -13.60 -44.84 25.07
C LYS A 339 -14.87 -45.39 24.38
N GLN A 340 -14.73 -45.68 23.07
CA GLN A 340 -15.09 -46.91 22.33
C GLN A 340 -16.56 -47.30 22.05
N PRO A 341 -16.84 -48.26 21.11
CA PRO A 341 -16.19 -48.59 19.83
C PRO A 341 -17.17 -48.95 18.67
N SER A 342 -16.70 -48.95 17.41
CA SER A 342 -17.08 -49.89 16.32
C SER A 342 -16.20 -49.61 15.08
N ARG A 343 -15.39 -50.58 14.60
CA ARG A 343 -15.64 -51.44 13.40
C ARG A 343 -15.93 -50.58 12.14
N SER A 344 -15.19 -50.54 11.02
CA SER A 344 -14.35 -51.53 10.33
C SER A 344 -13.70 -50.92 9.07
N VAL A 345 -12.52 -51.45 8.70
CA VAL A 345 -12.04 -51.80 7.33
C VAL A 345 -11.55 -50.72 6.33
N ILE A 346 -10.32 -51.04 5.88
CA ILE A 346 -9.40 -50.58 4.82
C ILE A 346 -10.00 -50.61 3.40
N PHE A 347 -9.58 -49.70 2.50
CA PHE A 347 -9.07 -50.03 1.14
C PHE A 347 -8.40 -48.80 0.48
N GLN A 348 -7.10 -48.90 0.21
CA GLN A 348 -6.44 -48.18 -0.90
C GLN A 348 -6.81 -48.88 -2.22
N PRO A 349 -6.79 -48.17 -3.35
CA PRO A 349 -5.85 -48.65 -4.36
C PRO A 349 -5.08 -47.52 -5.03
N SER A 350 -3.77 -47.75 -5.10
CA SER A 350 -2.88 -47.21 -6.12
C SER A 350 -3.07 -47.97 -7.43
N VAL A 351 -3.17 -47.22 -8.52
CA VAL A 351 -2.55 -47.54 -9.83
C VAL A 351 -1.90 -46.26 -10.31
#